data_AF-A0A5B6TEH8-F1
#
_entry.id   AF-A0A5B6TEH8-F1
#
_cell.length_a   1.000
_cell.length_b   1.000
_cell.length_c   1.000
_cell.angle_alpha   90.00
_cell.angle_beta   90.00
_cell.angle_gamma   90.00
#
_symmetry.space_group_name_H-M   'P 1'
#
loop_
_entity.id
_entity.type
_entity.pdbx_description
1 polymer ?
#
loop_
_entity_poly.entity_id
_entity_poly.type
_entity_poly.pdbx_seq_one_letter_code
_entity_poly.pdbx_strand_id
1 'polypeptide(L)'
;MDELTSIREILARLEKLLYGFNYECYFQFELLVETTDLTTARHKLNSTYDLTWQKDQGITPISHNEFKEDINDKLNYRGHEGAGVSLSEEQEKLFQQEVSNLWTLIERKFNPNKTDIFIHPEIYTWIFWGFCFLIVSNEEDRVYLFEGLSSD
;
A
#
# COMPACT_ATOMS: atom_id res chain seq x y z
N MET A 1 3.80 -5.41 20.66
CA MET A 1 4.32 -4.83 19.42
C MET A 1 3.12 -4.22 18.72
N ASP A 2 3.21 -2.95 18.31
CA ASP A 2 2.12 -2.25 17.63
C ASP A 2 1.86 -2.88 16.26
N GLU A 3 0.59 -3.08 15.88
CA GLU A 3 0.25 -3.79 14.64
C GLU A 3 0.73 -3.05 13.40
N LEU A 4 0.73 -1.71 13.43
CA LEU A 4 1.26 -0.88 12.34
C LEU A 4 2.76 -1.10 12.17
N THR A 5 3.51 -1.18 13.29
CA THR A 5 4.93 -1.53 13.25
C THR A 5 5.15 -2.89 12.61
N SER A 6 4.34 -3.90 12.95
CA SER A 6 4.46 -5.23 12.34
C SER A 6 4.14 -5.24 10.84
N ILE A 7 3.14 -4.47 10.39
CA ILE A 7 2.84 -4.31 8.96
C ILE A 7 4.04 -3.67 8.24
N ARG A 8 4.58 -2.56 8.78
CA ARG A 8 5.75 -1.86 8.22
C ARG A 8 6.98 -2.76 8.13
N GLU A 9 7.22 -3.59 9.15
CA GLU A 9 8.33 -4.54 9.15
C GLU A 9 8.20 -5.61 8.06
N ILE A 10 6.98 -6.10 7.79
CA ILE A 10 6.73 -7.03 6.67
C ILE A 10 6.97 -6.32 5.34
N LEU A 11 6.42 -5.12 5.16
CA LEU A 11 6.60 -4.33 3.94
C LEU A 11 8.09 -4.08 3.66
N ALA A 12 8.88 -3.68 4.67
CA ALA A 12 10.32 -3.50 4.52
C ALA A 12 11.08 -4.79 4.17
N ARG A 13 10.58 -5.98 4.56
CA ARG A 13 11.15 -7.26 4.10
C ARG A 13 10.76 -7.57 2.66
N LEU A 14 9.53 -7.25 2.26
CA LEU A 14 9.08 -7.37 0.88
C LEU A 14 9.89 -6.45 -0.06
N GLU A 15 10.16 -5.20 0.31
CA GLU A 15 11.03 -4.29 -0.45
C GLU A 15 12.40 -4.92 -0.72
N LYS A 16 13.01 -5.50 0.32
CA LYS A 16 14.33 -6.17 0.19
C LYS A 16 14.29 -7.40 -0.71
N LEU A 17 13.22 -8.18 -0.64
CA LEU A 17 13.05 -9.34 -1.53
C LEU A 17 12.85 -8.89 -2.97
N LEU A 18 12.13 -7.79 -3.19
CA LEU A 18 11.84 -7.23 -4.50
C LEU A 18 12.92 -6.27 -5.01
N TYR A 19 14.14 -6.33 -4.47
CA TYR A 19 15.25 -5.51 -4.93
C TYR A 19 15.96 -6.17 -6.14
N GLY A 20 15.96 -5.49 -7.29
CA GLY A 20 16.51 -5.98 -8.55
C GLY A 20 17.60 -5.08 -9.15
N PHE A 21 18.08 -5.42 -10.36
CA PHE A 21 19.19 -4.70 -11.01
C PHE A 21 18.78 -3.32 -11.60
N ASN A 22 17.49 -3.03 -11.76
CA ASN A 22 16.88 -1.72 -12.09
C ASN A 22 15.38 -1.77 -11.72
N TYR A 23 15.10 -2.27 -10.52
CA TYR A 23 13.75 -2.44 -10.02
C TYR A 23 13.80 -2.34 -8.50
N GLU A 24 13.15 -1.32 -7.99
CA GLU A 24 13.01 -1.09 -6.56
C GLU A 24 11.53 -0.90 -6.23
N CYS A 25 11.12 -1.45 -5.09
CA CYS A 25 9.78 -1.21 -4.54
C CYS A 25 9.90 -0.35 -3.28
N TYR A 26 8.94 0.53 -3.10
CA TYR A 26 8.75 1.27 -1.86
C TYR A 26 7.31 1.13 -1.39
N PHE A 27 7.11 0.94 -0.09
CA PHE A 27 5.81 0.88 0.54
C PHE A 27 5.75 1.80 1.76
N GLN A 28 4.60 2.46 1.93
CA GLN A 28 4.30 3.28 3.09
C GLN A 28 2.96 2.83 3.69
N PHE A 29 2.97 2.51 4.98
CA PHE A 29 1.76 2.21 5.73
C PHE A 29 1.72 3.05 6.99
N GLU A 30 0.77 3.96 7.13
CA GLU A 30 0.72 4.85 8.29
C GLU A 30 -0.67 5.27 8.71
N LEU A 31 -0.81 5.59 9.99
CA LEU A 31 -1.95 6.35 10.47
C LEU A 31 -1.81 7.78 9.95
N LEU A 32 -2.79 8.22 9.16
CA LEU A 32 -2.79 9.54 8.55
C LEU A 32 -3.46 10.56 9.46
N VAL A 33 -4.67 10.25 9.96
CA VAL A 33 -5.45 11.11 10.86
C VAL A 33 -6.32 10.30 11.84
N GLU A 34 -6.52 10.83 13.04
CA GLU A 34 -7.45 10.30 14.07
C GLU A 34 -8.87 10.84 13.88
N THR A 35 -9.41 10.62 12.68
CA THR A 35 -10.82 10.81 12.34
C THR A 35 -11.13 9.99 11.09
N THR A 36 -12.39 9.64 10.87
CA THR A 36 -12.92 9.06 9.62
C THR A 36 -13.25 10.09 8.54
N ASP A 37 -13.15 11.40 8.83
CA ASP A 37 -13.40 12.44 7.83
C ASP A 37 -12.33 12.47 6.73
N LEU A 38 -12.74 12.00 5.55
CA LEU A 38 -11.93 11.98 4.34
C LEU A 38 -11.49 13.38 3.90
N THR A 39 -12.25 14.43 4.22
CA THR A 39 -11.86 15.82 3.93
C THR A 39 -10.62 16.20 4.72
N THR A 40 -10.63 15.91 6.02
CA THR A 40 -9.49 16.11 6.92
C THR A 40 -8.29 15.26 6.50
N ALA A 41 -8.49 13.99 6.15
CA ALA A 41 -7.44 13.12 5.63
C ALA A 41 -6.79 13.69 4.35
N ARG A 42 -7.60 14.14 3.38
CA ARG A 42 -7.12 14.76 2.14
C ARG A 42 -6.38 16.07 2.39
N HIS A 43 -6.87 16.91 3.29
CA HIS A 43 -6.15 18.13 3.67
C HIS A 43 -4.78 17.80 4.27
N LYS A 44 -4.68 16.78 5.11
CA LYS A 44 -3.41 16.31 5.66
C LYS A 44 -2.45 15.86 4.55
N LEU A 45 -2.89 15.00 3.64
CA LEU A 45 -2.05 14.55 2.50
C LEU A 45 -1.58 15.71 1.63
N ASN A 46 -2.51 16.58 1.20
CA ASN A 46 -2.19 17.74 0.37
C ASN A 46 -1.15 18.66 1.04
N SER A 47 -1.22 18.81 2.36
CA SER A 47 -0.25 19.61 3.11
C SER A 47 1.12 18.94 3.26
N THR A 48 1.15 17.62 3.44
CA THR A 48 2.39 16.85 3.63
C THR A 48 3.20 16.77 2.34
N TYR A 49 2.53 16.58 1.20
CA TYR A 49 3.15 16.28 -0.08
C TYR A 49 3.01 17.39 -1.14
N ASP A 50 2.52 18.57 -0.74
CA ASP A 50 2.27 19.73 -1.62
C ASP A 50 1.45 19.39 -2.90
N LEU A 51 0.41 18.56 -2.72
CA LEU A 51 -0.43 18.06 -3.81
C LEU A 51 -1.54 19.06 -4.20
N THR A 52 -1.21 20.35 -4.25
CA THR A 52 -2.17 21.43 -4.56
C THR A 52 -2.85 21.26 -5.92
N TRP A 53 -2.22 20.52 -6.83
CA TRP A 53 -2.73 20.15 -8.16
C TRP A 53 -3.81 19.05 -8.14
N GLN A 54 -3.98 18.32 -7.04
CA GLN A 54 -4.96 17.22 -6.92
C GLN A 54 -6.29 17.61 -6.28
N LYS A 55 -6.51 18.89 -5.96
CA LYS A 55 -7.70 19.34 -5.21
C LYS A 55 -9.02 18.87 -5.81
N ASP A 56 -9.12 18.84 -7.14
CA ASP A 56 -10.34 18.49 -7.86
C ASP A 56 -10.44 17.00 -8.21
N GLN A 57 -9.40 16.21 -7.93
CA GLN A 57 -9.44 14.76 -8.18
C GLN A 57 -10.27 14.07 -7.09
N GLY A 58 -11.18 13.20 -7.52
CA GLY A 58 -11.99 12.40 -6.61
C GLY A 58 -11.22 11.25 -5.99
N ILE A 59 -11.73 10.75 -4.87
CA ILE A 59 -11.35 9.45 -4.34
C ILE A 59 -12.44 8.44 -4.72
N THR A 60 -12.06 7.21 -5.04
CA THR A 60 -12.98 6.19 -5.55
C THR A 60 -13.10 5.05 -4.54
N PRO A 61 -14.30 4.75 -4.00
CA PRO A 61 -14.46 3.61 -3.11
C PRO A 61 -14.26 2.30 -3.89
N ILE A 62 -13.63 1.32 -3.26
CA ILE A 62 -13.45 -0.02 -3.80
C ILE A 62 -13.79 -1.08 -2.75
N SER A 63 -14.06 -2.30 -3.21
CA SER A 63 -14.25 -3.44 -2.32
C SER A 63 -12.92 -3.92 -1.73
N HIS A 64 -13.01 -4.64 -0.60
CA HIS A 64 -11.85 -5.30 0.02
C HIS A 64 -11.20 -6.34 -0.89
N ASN A 65 -11.98 -7.00 -1.75
CA ASN A 65 -11.45 -7.94 -2.72
C ASN A 65 -10.64 -7.23 -3.80
N GLU A 66 -11.17 -6.15 -4.39
CA GLU A 66 -10.44 -5.35 -5.38
C GLU A 66 -9.15 -4.76 -4.78
N PHE A 67 -9.21 -4.28 -3.54
CA PHE A 67 -8.03 -3.81 -2.81
C PHE A 67 -6.95 -4.89 -2.67
N LYS A 68 -7.35 -6.11 -2.31
CA LYS A 68 -6.44 -7.24 -2.16
C LYS A 68 -5.88 -7.74 -3.48
N GLU A 69 -6.71 -7.82 -4.50
CA GLU A 69 -6.33 -8.24 -5.86
C GLU A 69 -5.32 -7.25 -6.46
N ASP A 70 -5.60 -5.95 -6.41
CA ASP A 70 -4.72 -4.93 -6.98
C ASP A 70 -3.32 -4.93 -6.34
N ILE A 71 -3.24 -5.06 -5.01
CA ILE A 71 -1.95 -5.15 -4.30
C ILE A 71 -1.23 -6.45 -4.66
N ASN A 72 -1.93 -7.59 -4.74
CA ASN A 72 -1.28 -8.85 -5.10
C ASN A 72 -0.77 -8.83 -6.55
N ASP A 73 -1.52 -8.27 -7.48
CA ASP A 73 -1.10 -8.15 -8.87
C ASP A 73 0.19 -7.31 -8.97
N LYS A 74 0.25 -6.20 -8.25
CA LYS A 74 1.44 -5.32 -8.18
C LYS A 74 2.61 -5.99 -7.49
N LEU A 75 2.37 -6.67 -6.37
CA LEU A 75 3.40 -7.44 -5.67
C LEU A 75 3.92 -8.61 -6.48
N ASN A 76 3.16 -9.15 -7.43
CA ASN A 76 3.58 -10.24 -8.33
C ASN A 76 4.19 -9.74 -9.65
N TYR A 77 4.13 -8.44 -9.93
CA TYR A 77 4.86 -7.86 -11.05
C TYR A 77 6.37 -7.96 -10.79
N ARG A 78 7.13 -8.35 -11.82
CA ARG A 78 8.57 -8.63 -11.73
C ARG A 78 9.41 -7.78 -12.67
N GLY A 79 8.82 -6.82 -13.40
CA GLY A 79 9.51 -6.11 -14.48
C GLY A 79 9.72 -6.96 -15.73
N HIS A 80 10.33 -6.38 -16.76
CA HIS A 80 10.76 -7.10 -17.96
C HIS A 80 12.05 -7.89 -17.72
N GLU A 81 12.28 -8.96 -18.50
CA GLU A 81 13.39 -9.93 -18.37
C GLU A 81 14.81 -9.31 -18.24
N GLY A 82 15.03 -8.07 -18.69
CA GLY A 82 16.32 -7.37 -18.62
C GLY A 82 16.49 -6.35 -17.48
N ALA A 83 15.43 -6.00 -16.76
CA ALA A 83 15.42 -4.95 -15.73
C ALA A 83 14.65 -5.35 -14.46
N GLY A 84 14.22 -6.61 -14.36
CA GLY A 84 13.31 -7.09 -13.33
C GLY A 84 13.96 -7.69 -12.09
N VAL A 85 13.11 -8.34 -11.29
CA VAL A 85 13.50 -9.16 -10.12
C VAL A 85 13.34 -10.63 -10.48
N SER A 86 14.39 -11.40 -10.24
CA SER A 86 14.34 -12.87 -10.32
C SER A 86 14.65 -13.44 -8.94
N LEU A 87 13.67 -14.13 -8.36
CA LEU A 87 13.81 -14.80 -7.08
C LEU A 87 14.24 -16.26 -7.30
N SER A 88 15.14 -16.75 -6.46
CA SER A 88 15.37 -18.19 -6.34
C SER A 88 14.12 -18.89 -5.77
N GLU A 89 14.03 -20.22 -5.90
CA GLU A 89 12.93 -20.98 -5.30
C GLU A 89 12.78 -20.77 -3.78
N GLU A 90 13.90 -20.56 -3.09
CA GLU A 90 13.90 -20.27 -1.65
C GLU A 90 13.36 -18.86 -1.38
N GLN A 91 13.83 -17.87 -2.13
CA GLN A 91 13.35 -16.49 -2.03
C GLN A 91 11.87 -16.37 -2.39
N GLU A 92 11.39 -17.14 -3.36
CA GLU A 92 9.98 -17.17 -3.75
C GLU A 92 9.11 -17.73 -2.60
N LYS A 93 9.55 -18.79 -1.93
CA LYS A 93 8.85 -19.31 -0.73
C LYS A 93 8.78 -18.27 0.39
N LEU A 94 9.89 -17.58 0.64
CA LEU A 94 9.93 -16.50 1.63
C LEU A 94 9.00 -15.34 1.22
N PHE A 95 9.00 -14.96 -0.05
CA PHE A 95 8.12 -13.92 -0.59
C PHE A 95 6.65 -14.27 -0.36
N GLN A 96 6.21 -15.47 -0.77
CA GLN A 96 4.83 -15.92 -0.58
C GLN A 96 4.44 -15.98 0.91
N GLN A 97 5.39 -16.35 1.78
CA GLN A 97 5.16 -16.34 3.23
C GLN A 97 4.96 -14.92 3.76
N GLU A 98 5.79 -13.95 3.35
CA GLU A 98 5.64 -12.56 3.77
C GLU A 98 4.34 -11.92 3.25
N VAL A 99 3.96 -12.20 2.00
CA VAL A 99 2.65 -11.78 1.44
C VAL A 99 1.49 -12.35 2.25
N SER A 100 1.54 -13.65 2.60
CA SER A 100 0.51 -14.27 3.45
C SER A 100 0.46 -13.65 4.84
N ASN A 101 1.62 -13.33 5.44
CA ASN A 101 1.69 -12.69 6.74
C ASN A 101 1.14 -11.26 6.70
N LEU A 102 1.44 -10.50 5.64
CA LEU A 102 0.90 -9.16 5.42
C LEU A 102 -0.62 -9.18 5.44
N TRP A 103 -1.24 -10.05 4.63
CA TRP A 103 -2.70 -10.15 4.56
C TRP A 103 -3.32 -10.60 5.88
N THR A 104 -2.67 -11.52 6.59
CA THR A 104 -3.13 -11.94 7.93
C THR A 104 -3.20 -10.75 8.89
N LEU A 105 -2.20 -9.85 8.87
CA LEU A 105 -2.22 -8.65 9.72
C LEU A 105 -3.26 -7.62 9.26
N ILE A 106 -3.35 -7.36 7.96
CA ILE A 106 -4.31 -6.42 7.39
C ILE A 106 -5.75 -6.87 7.70
N GLU A 107 -6.09 -8.13 7.44
CA GLU A 107 -7.44 -8.68 7.67
C GLU A 107 -7.80 -8.74 9.16
N ARG A 108 -6.80 -8.93 10.04
CA ARG A 108 -7.02 -8.87 11.49
C ARG A 108 -7.29 -7.44 11.96
N LYS A 109 -6.57 -6.46 11.42
CA LYS A 109 -6.69 -5.05 11.81
C LYS A 109 -7.93 -4.38 11.20
N PHE A 110 -8.25 -4.72 9.95
CA PHE A 110 -9.28 -4.04 9.15
C PHE A 110 -10.42 -5.00 8.83
N ASN A 111 -11.43 -5.02 9.69
CA ASN A 111 -12.64 -5.81 9.45
C ASN A 111 -13.41 -5.22 8.25
N PRO A 112 -13.72 -6.02 7.21
CA PRO A 112 -14.43 -5.53 6.02
C PRO A 112 -15.80 -4.89 6.28
N ASN A 113 -16.47 -5.27 7.37
CA ASN A 113 -17.77 -4.69 7.74
C ASN A 113 -17.67 -3.36 8.48
N LYS A 114 -16.46 -2.95 8.86
CA LYS A 114 -16.19 -1.73 9.65
C LYS A 114 -15.10 -0.86 9.02
N THR A 115 -14.67 -1.20 7.82
CA THR A 115 -13.59 -0.52 7.12
C THR A 115 -14.01 -0.24 5.69
N ASP A 116 -13.88 1.01 5.27
CA ASP A 116 -14.08 1.42 3.88
C ASP A 116 -12.72 1.67 3.23
N ILE A 117 -12.57 1.29 1.96
CA ILE A 117 -11.32 1.45 1.21
C ILE A 117 -11.57 2.41 0.05
N PHE A 118 -10.68 3.38 -0.11
CA PHE A 118 -10.73 4.35 -1.19
C PHE A 118 -9.41 4.37 -1.94
N ILE A 119 -9.47 4.40 -3.28
CA ILE A 119 -8.36 4.80 -4.12
C ILE A 119 -8.19 6.31 -3.97
N HIS A 120 -6.99 6.73 -3.60
CA HIS A 120 -6.55 8.10 -3.67
C HIS A 120 -5.67 8.27 -4.91
N PRO A 121 -5.69 9.45 -5.56
CA PRO A 121 -4.71 9.78 -6.57
C PRO A 121 -3.26 9.58 -6.10
N GLU A 122 -2.40 9.26 -7.06
CA GLU A 122 -1.00 8.93 -6.85
C GLU A 122 -0.24 10.09 -6.17
N ILE A 123 0.49 9.83 -5.07
CA ILE A 123 1.30 10.88 -4.43
C ILE A 123 2.60 11.08 -5.21
N TYR A 124 3.24 9.96 -5.57
CA TYR A 124 4.45 9.94 -6.38
C TYR A 124 4.18 9.38 -7.77
N THR A 125 5.02 9.75 -8.73
CA THR A 125 5.08 9.10 -10.04
C THR A 125 5.86 7.80 -9.95
N TRP A 126 5.42 6.77 -10.67
CA TRP A 126 6.11 5.48 -10.78
C TRP A 126 6.35 5.10 -12.24
N ILE A 127 7.23 4.11 -12.44
CA ILE A 127 7.59 3.63 -13.77
C ILE A 127 6.79 2.38 -14.14
N PHE A 128 6.70 1.41 -13.22
CA PHE A 128 6.07 0.13 -13.54
C PHE A 128 4.65 0.03 -12.96
N TRP A 129 4.50 0.28 -11.67
CA TRP A 129 3.20 0.30 -11.01
C TRP A 129 3.25 1.13 -9.73
N GLY A 130 2.07 1.55 -9.29
CA GLY A 130 1.86 2.15 -7.98
C GLY A 130 0.42 2.05 -7.55
N PHE A 131 0.18 2.27 -6.27
CA PHE A 131 -1.13 2.37 -5.66
C PHE A 131 -1.08 3.35 -4.49
N CYS A 132 -2.21 4.01 -4.26
CA CYS A 132 -2.38 4.84 -3.08
C CYS A 132 -3.80 4.62 -2.55
N PHE A 133 -3.91 4.04 -1.36
CA PHE A 133 -5.18 3.74 -0.72
C PHE A 133 -5.35 4.52 0.57
N LEU A 134 -6.58 4.97 0.81
CA LEU A 134 -7.05 5.40 2.11
C LEU A 134 -7.91 4.28 2.70
N ILE A 135 -7.51 3.80 3.88
CA ILE A 135 -8.21 2.77 4.63
C ILE A 135 -8.90 3.46 5.81
N VAL A 136 -10.23 3.56 5.77
CA VAL A 136 -11.05 4.26 6.77
C VAL A 136 -11.59 3.23 7.76
N SER A 137 -11.06 3.21 8.98
CA SER A 137 -11.56 2.36 10.06
C SER A 137 -12.64 3.11 10.84
N ASN A 138 -13.90 2.73 10.63
CA ASN A 138 -15.04 3.33 11.32
C ASN A 138 -15.11 2.92 12.81
N GLU A 139 -14.49 1.78 13.16
CA GLU A 139 -14.42 1.33 14.57
C GLU A 139 -13.42 2.14 15.39
N GLU A 140 -12.28 2.48 14.81
CA GLU A 140 -11.22 3.20 15.51
C GLU A 140 -11.29 4.73 15.32
N ASP A 141 -12.23 5.21 14.50
CA ASP A 141 -12.33 6.59 14.01
C ASP A 141 -11.00 7.12 13.43
N ARG A 142 -10.43 6.37 12.47
CA ARG A 142 -9.10 6.63 11.92
C ARG A 142 -9.04 6.42 10.42
N VAL A 143 -8.22 7.22 9.73
CA VAL A 143 -7.81 6.97 8.35
C VAL A 143 -6.33 6.59 8.29
N TYR A 144 -6.03 5.53 7.57
CA TYR A 144 -4.68 5.07 7.29
C TYR A 144 -4.35 5.28 5.81
N LEU A 145 -3.09 5.63 5.54
CA LEU A 145 -2.52 5.64 4.20
C LEU A 145 -1.81 4.30 3.97
N PHE A 146 -2.12 3.65 2.84
CA PHE A 146 -1.30 2.57 2.30
C PHE A 146 -0.91 2.90 0.87
N GLU A 147 0.36 3.21 0.69
CA GLU A 147 0.96 3.47 -0.61
C GLU A 147 2.00 2.40 -0.94
N GLY A 148 2.12 2.10 -2.23
CA GLY A 148 3.19 1.30 -2.78
C GLY A 148 3.52 1.75 -4.18
N LEU A 149 4.80 1.72 -4.54
CA LEU A 149 5.27 2.05 -5.86
C LEU A 149 6.45 1.18 -6.26
N SER A 150 6.68 1.09 -7.57
CA SER A 150 7.92 0.55 -8.14
C SER A 150 8.54 1.51 -9.15
N SER A 151 9.85 1.65 -9.06
CA SER A 151 10.69 2.46 -9.94
C SER A 151 11.92 1.69 -10.39
N ASP A 152 12.71 2.30 -11.27
CA ASP A 152 14.02 1.81 -11.71
C ASP A 152 15.12 2.05 -10.66
#